data_AF-A0A0T6W0S8-F1
#
_entry.id   AF-A0A0T6W0S8-F1
#
_cell.length_a   1.000
_cell.length_b   1.000
_cell.length_c   1.000
_cell.angle_alpha   90.00
_cell.angle_beta   90.00
_cell.angle_gamma   90.00
#
_symmetry.space_group_name_H-M   'P 1'
#
loop_
_entity.id
_entity.type
_entity.pdbx_description
1 polymer ?
#
loop_
_entity_poly.entity_id
_entity_poly.type
_entity_poly.pdbx_seq_one_letter_code
_entity_poly.pdbx_strand_id
1 'polypeptide(L)'
;MSLLNDALRQAEQRQNKPQVSAAYTGQTAQATGGSRAVPVLIVLLVLALLAAGVAWWLLAKNSAEPTVETTETVAQIEPVQPQPIKPAEPEPVAAPEPAATIAEPVTVEAPKPEPAVKVAEAPKQPEPVAAAPAPKTEPQPEVRPEPQQEVAVAAEQPAPVAQVKQSRETPQAIDLRTSRELQRLLASGDNVAAENLLTRVTESQPAPNSREIFAREMLVQGMAGRALEWLPQSLTNEHAGLRLLRARALLEQGNLDTAVATLQSRVPPVADGIEYRVTLATLLQQAGEAEESAGHWSELIAYDDSRGAWWLGLAIALETGGRTRSAVQAYAQAATLPGLSPSLADYARQRLNALQAGS
;
A
#
# COMPACT_ATOMS: atom_id res chain seq x y z
N MET A 1 -1.81 39.10 0.15
CA MET A 1 -2.77 38.44 1.07
C MET A 1 -3.27 37.06 0.58
N SER A 2 -2.86 36.52 -0.58
CA SER A 2 -3.43 35.26 -1.12
C SER A 2 -2.70 33.97 -0.73
N LEU A 3 -1.40 34.02 -0.42
CA LEU A 3 -0.59 32.81 -0.23
C LEU A 3 -0.99 31.95 0.98
N LEU A 4 -1.53 32.57 2.04
CA LEU A 4 -1.99 31.85 3.23
C LEU A 4 -3.33 31.13 2.97
N ASN A 5 -4.25 31.77 2.22
CA ASN A 5 -5.51 31.16 1.81
C ASN A 5 -5.30 30.06 0.76
N ASP A 6 -4.32 30.22 -0.12
CA ASP A 6 -3.96 29.21 -1.11
C ASP A 6 -3.27 28.01 -0.45
N ALA A 7 -2.42 28.23 0.56
CA ALA A 7 -1.83 27.17 1.36
C ALA A 7 -2.88 26.42 2.21
N LEU A 8 -3.85 27.13 2.79
CA LEU A 8 -4.98 26.52 3.49
C LEU A 8 -5.87 25.72 2.55
N ARG A 9 -6.19 26.25 1.35
CA ARG A 9 -6.94 25.51 0.32
C ARG A 9 -6.20 24.28 -0.20
N GLN A 10 -4.89 24.36 -0.40
CA GLN A 10 -4.08 23.21 -0.79
C GLN A 10 -3.98 22.17 0.34
N ALA A 11 -3.87 22.61 1.59
CA ALA A 11 -3.89 21.71 2.74
C ALA A 11 -5.26 21.03 2.89
N GLU A 12 -6.35 21.77 2.71
CA GLU A 12 -7.72 21.25 2.76
C GLU A 12 -8.02 20.32 1.57
N GLN A 13 -7.53 20.62 0.36
CA GLN A 13 -7.60 19.71 -0.79
C GLN A 13 -6.82 18.42 -0.59
N ARG A 14 -5.71 18.45 0.17
CA ARG A 14 -4.97 17.25 0.56
C ARG A 14 -5.70 16.45 1.64
N GLN A 15 -6.35 17.12 2.60
CA GLN A 15 -7.12 16.48 3.67
C GLN A 15 -8.47 15.90 3.19
N ASN A 16 -9.12 16.53 2.20
CA ASN A 16 -10.42 16.11 1.67
C ASN A 16 -10.35 15.05 0.56
N LYS A 17 -9.17 14.48 0.26
CA LYS A 17 -9.09 13.27 -0.59
C LYS A 17 -9.40 12.06 0.30
N PRO A 18 -10.59 11.43 0.17
CA PRO A 18 -10.88 10.21 0.93
C PRO A 18 -9.80 9.17 0.65
N GLN A 19 -9.40 8.39 1.65
CA GLN A 19 -8.48 7.26 1.45
C GLN A 19 -9.20 6.18 0.62
N VAL A 20 -9.03 6.24 -0.70
CA VAL A 20 -9.76 5.42 -1.68
C VAL A 20 -9.18 3.99 -1.82
N SER A 21 -8.05 3.71 -1.18
CA SER A 21 -7.24 2.51 -1.42
C SER A 21 -8.01 1.19 -1.29
N ALA A 22 -8.91 1.06 -0.29
CA ALA A 22 -9.72 -0.13 -0.10
C ALA A 22 -10.90 -0.25 -1.08
N ALA A 23 -11.42 0.88 -1.57
CA ALA A 23 -12.56 0.89 -2.50
C ALA A 23 -12.19 0.30 -3.87
N TYR A 24 -10.93 0.43 -4.28
CA TYR A 24 -10.46 -0.01 -5.59
C TYR A 24 -10.36 -1.54 -5.74
N THR A 25 -10.23 -2.29 -4.66
CA THR A 25 -10.15 -3.76 -4.72
C THR A 25 -11.54 -4.40 -4.62
N GLY A 26 -12.57 -3.64 -4.22
CA GLY A 26 -13.91 -4.16 -3.93
C GLY A 26 -13.99 -4.88 -2.59
N GLN A 27 -12.94 -4.78 -1.75
CA GLN A 27 -13.00 -5.27 -0.38
C GLN A 27 -13.82 -4.26 0.43
N THR A 28 -15.05 -4.63 0.79
CA THR A 28 -15.81 -3.88 1.79
C THR A 28 -14.99 -3.89 3.07
N ALA A 29 -14.49 -2.72 3.49
CA ALA A 29 -13.87 -2.58 4.80
C ALA A 29 -14.88 -3.08 5.85
N GLN A 30 -14.67 -4.29 6.36
CA GLN A 30 -15.31 -4.68 7.61
C GLN A 30 -14.77 -3.69 8.63
N ALA A 31 -15.65 -2.83 9.13
CA ALA A 31 -15.32 -1.98 10.25
C ALA A 31 -14.83 -2.89 11.38
N THR A 32 -13.52 -2.91 11.61
CA THR A 32 -12.94 -3.50 12.81
C THR A 32 -13.65 -2.82 13.97
N GLY A 33 -14.44 -3.59 14.72
CA GLY A 33 -15.21 -3.11 15.87
C GLY A 33 -14.27 -2.61 16.95
N GLY A 34 -13.73 -1.40 16.77
CA GLY A 34 -13.03 -0.66 17.80
C GLY A 34 -14.02 -0.40 18.93
N SER A 35 -13.68 -0.90 20.12
CA SER A 35 -14.49 -0.75 21.31
C SER A 35 -14.90 0.72 21.47
N ARG A 36 -16.21 0.95 21.67
CA ARG A 36 -16.83 2.27 21.89
C ARG A 36 -16.27 3.05 23.10
N ALA A 37 -15.26 2.51 23.77
CA ALA A 37 -14.58 3.12 24.91
C ALA A 37 -13.58 4.21 24.52
N VAL A 38 -12.93 4.12 23.36
CA VAL A 38 -11.90 5.09 22.93
C VAL A 38 -12.44 6.53 22.78
N PRO A 39 -13.58 6.79 22.10
CA PRO A 39 -14.10 8.16 22.03
C PRO A 39 -14.61 8.67 23.39
N VAL A 40 -15.11 7.79 24.27
CA VAL A 40 -15.56 8.15 25.62
C VAL A 40 -14.38 8.58 26.49
N LEU A 41 -13.23 7.90 26.37
CA LEU A 41 -12.00 8.23 27.11
C LEU A 41 -11.42 9.58 26.66
N ILE A 42 -11.48 9.91 25.36
CA ILE A 42 -11.07 11.21 24.84
C ILE A 42 -11.99 12.32 25.35
N VAL A 43 -13.31 12.12 25.34
CA VAL A 43 -14.27 13.10 25.87
C VAL A 43 -14.07 13.33 27.38
N LEU A 44 -13.83 12.26 28.15
CA LEU A 44 -13.53 12.39 29.58
C LEU A 44 -12.22 13.12 29.85
N LEU A 45 -11.19 12.91 29.02
CA LEU A 45 -9.90 13.59 29.16
C LEU A 45 -10.02 15.08 28.83
N VAL A 46 -10.79 15.45 27.80
CA VAL A 46 -11.08 16.86 27.47
C VAL A 46 -11.87 17.54 28.58
N LEU A 47 -12.88 16.85 29.14
CA LEU A 47 -13.65 17.37 30.29
C LEU A 47 -12.79 17.55 31.54
N ALA A 48 -11.87 16.62 31.82
CA ALA A 48 -10.95 16.73 32.96
C ALA A 48 -9.99 17.92 32.81
N LEU A 49 -9.46 18.17 31.60
CA LEU A 49 -8.60 19.32 31.32
C LEU A 49 -9.35 20.65 31.46
N LEU A 50 -10.60 20.72 30.99
CA LEU A 50 -11.45 21.90 31.17
C LEU A 50 -11.76 22.17 32.65
N ALA A 51 -12.07 21.12 33.42
CA ALA A 51 -12.32 21.24 34.86
C ALA A 51 -11.07 21.72 35.63
N ALA A 52 -9.89 21.20 35.28
CA ALA A 52 -8.62 21.64 35.86
C ALA A 52 -8.33 23.12 35.55
N GLY A 53 -8.60 23.57 34.32
CA GLY A 53 -8.47 24.97 33.93
C GLY A 53 -9.38 25.92 34.71
N VAL A 54 -10.65 25.53 34.92
CA VAL A 54 -11.61 26.30 35.72
C VAL A 54 -11.21 26.34 37.20
N ALA A 55 -10.74 25.22 37.76
CA ALA A 55 -10.28 25.15 39.14
C ALA A 55 -9.04 26.04 39.39
N TRP A 56 -8.09 26.05 38.45
CA TRP A 56 -6.91 26.92 38.54
C TRP A 56 -7.27 28.41 38.45
N TRP A 57 -8.22 28.77 37.57
CA TRP A 57 -8.70 30.14 37.44
C TRP A 57 -9.45 30.63 38.70
N LEU A 58 -10.20 29.76 39.37
CA LEU A 58 -10.86 30.08 40.63
C LEU A 58 -9.87 30.24 41.79
N LEU A 59 -8.81 29.43 41.84
CA LEU A 59 -7.75 29.59 42.84
C LEU A 59 -6.95 30.88 42.62
N ALA A 60 -6.69 31.26 41.37
CA ALA A 60 -5.99 32.49 41.04
C ALA A 60 -6.79 33.77 41.42
N LYS A 61 -8.12 33.68 41.48
CA LYS A 61 -8.98 34.78 41.93
C LYS A 61 -9.06 34.93 43.46
N ASN A 62 -8.66 33.93 44.22
CA ASN A 62 -8.85 33.87 45.67
C ASN A 62 -7.60 34.17 46.51
N SER A 63 -6.47 34.47 45.87
CA SER A 63 -5.26 34.95 46.56
C SER A 63 -5.40 36.44 46.88
N ALA A 64 -6.14 36.76 47.94
CA ALA A 64 -6.09 38.05 48.59
C ALA A 64 -4.71 38.24 49.26
N GLU A 65 -4.09 39.37 48.99
CA GLU A 65 -2.77 39.78 49.50
C GLU A 65 -2.72 39.77 51.03
N PRO A 66 -1.65 39.23 51.66
CA PRO A 66 -1.48 39.41 53.10
C PRO A 66 -1.07 40.85 53.40
N THR A 67 -1.97 41.56 54.08
CA THR A 67 -1.71 42.79 54.81
C THR A 67 -0.57 42.55 55.81
N VAL A 68 0.58 43.17 55.57
CA VAL A 68 1.68 43.17 56.54
C VAL A 68 1.46 44.35 57.49
N GLU A 69 1.26 44.04 58.76
CA GLU A 69 1.13 45.01 59.85
C GLU A 69 2.36 45.90 59.96
N THR A 70 2.10 47.20 59.97
CA THR A 70 2.98 48.27 60.39
C THR A 70 3.51 48.00 61.81
N THR A 71 4.80 47.72 61.93
CA THR A 71 5.56 48.02 63.15
C THR A 71 6.51 49.17 62.83
N GLU A 72 6.25 50.33 63.41
CA GLU A 72 7.16 51.47 63.38
C GLU A 72 8.48 51.09 64.08
N THR A 73 9.61 51.28 63.41
CA THR A 73 10.89 51.55 64.07
C THR A 73 11.65 52.56 63.22
N VAL A 74 11.90 53.71 63.84
CA VAL A 74 12.48 54.92 63.29
C VAL A 74 14.00 54.81 63.21
N ALA A 75 14.57 55.24 62.07
CA ALA A 75 15.91 55.82 61.83
C ALA A 75 16.37 55.36 60.43
N GLN A 76 16.92 56.14 59.51
CA GLN A 76 17.34 57.53 59.43
C GLN A 76 17.58 57.77 57.92
N ILE A 77 17.27 58.96 57.44
CA ILE A 77 17.33 59.33 56.02
C ILE A 77 18.76 59.76 55.67
N GLU A 78 19.33 59.23 54.60
CA GLU A 78 20.36 59.92 53.82
C GLU A 78 20.13 59.66 52.31
N PRO A 79 20.14 60.70 51.44
CA PRO A 79 19.70 60.58 50.06
C PRO A 79 20.88 60.34 49.10
N VAL A 80 20.72 59.41 48.13
CA VAL A 80 21.59 59.36 46.95
C VAL A 80 20.75 59.30 45.68
N GLN A 81 21.10 60.21 44.77
CA GLN A 81 20.41 60.61 43.55
C GLN A 81 20.20 59.49 42.52
N PRO A 82 19.18 59.62 41.63
CA PRO A 82 18.98 58.72 40.50
C PRO A 82 19.98 59.02 39.37
N GLN A 83 20.70 57.99 38.89
CA GLN A 83 21.38 58.07 37.59
C GLN A 83 20.52 57.41 36.50
N PRO A 84 20.35 58.06 35.34
CA PRO A 84 19.61 57.52 34.21
C PRO A 84 20.52 56.62 33.36
N ILE A 85 20.08 55.39 33.06
CA ILE A 85 20.78 54.54 32.10
C ILE A 85 19.99 54.53 30.78
N LYS A 86 20.74 54.83 29.74
CA LYS A 86 20.39 55.23 28.37
C LYS A 86 19.86 54.04 27.53
N PRO A 87 18.93 54.27 26.57
CA PRO A 87 18.44 53.24 25.65
C PRO A 87 19.52 52.71 24.69
N ALA A 88 19.54 51.40 24.44
CA ALA A 88 20.35 50.78 23.39
C ALA A 88 19.54 50.62 22.10
N GLU A 89 20.21 51.00 21.02
CA GLU A 89 19.83 51.16 19.61
C GLU A 89 19.29 49.89 18.92
N PRO A 90 18.37 50.01 17.93
CA PRO A 90 17.98 48.89 17.07
C PRO A 90 19.02 48.62 15.98
N GLU A 91 19.40 47.35 15.80
CA GLU A 91 20.24 46.92 14.68
C GLU A 91 19.48 47.00 13.33
N PRO A 92 20.15 47.42 12.24
CA PRO A 92 19.52 47.67 10.95
C PRO A 92 19.47 46.44 10.03
N VAL A 93 18.45 46.49 9.18
CA VAL A 93 18.12 45.63 8.06
C VAL A 93 19.24 45.59 7.02
N ALA A 94 19.65 44.39 6.57
CA ALA A 94 20.38 44.19 5.33
C ALA A 94 19.46 43.54 4.28
N ALA A 95 19.28 44.25 3.16
CA ALA A 95 18.54 43.86 1.98
C ALA A 95 19.33 42.84 1.12
N PRO A 96 18.67 42.06 0.25
CA PRO A 96 19.32 41.12 -0.66
C PRO A 96 19.87 41.81 -1.91
N GLU A 97 21.10 41.47 -2.32
CA GLU A 97 21.64 41.84 -3.63
C GLU A 97 21.20 40.84 -4.73
N PRO A 98 20.90 41.34 -5.95
CA PRO A 98 20.56 40.53 -7.13
C PRO A 98 21.69 40.46 -8.19
N ALA A 99 21.41 39.73 -9.29
CA ALA A 99 22.08 39.67 -10.60
C ALA A 99 23.16 38.58 -10.75
N ALA A 100 23.38 37.88 -11.88
CA ALA A 100 22.89 37.89 -13.28
C ALA A 100 23.22 36.49 -13.90
N THR A 101 22.35 35.82 -14.66
CA THR A 101 22.18 35.82 -16.14
C THR A 101 23.34 35.22 -16.97
N ILE A 102 22.97 34.28 -17.86
CA ILE A 102 23.37 33.98 -19.28
C ILE A 102 23.19 32.45 -19.47
N ALA A 103 22.07 31.98 -20.01
CA ALA A 103 21.69 31.83 -21.42
C ALA A 103 22.29 30.58 -22.11
N GLU A 104 21.41 29.64 -22.49
CA GLU A 104 21.42 28.96 -23.80
C GLU A 104 20.09 28.20 -23.98
N PRO A 105 19.25 28.55 -24.98
CA PRO A 105 18.17 27.70 -25.44
C PRO A 105 18.60 26.98 -26.72
N VAL A 106 18.77 25.66 -26.66
CA VAL A 106 18.92 24.85 -27.87
C VAL A 106 17.52 24.58 -28.45
N THR A 107 17.32 25.06 -29.67
CA THR A 107 16.13 24.86 -30.50
C THR A 107 16.49 23.85 -31.60
N VAL A 108 15.49 23.04 -32.01
CA VAL A 108 15.41 22.18 -33.21
C VAL A 108 16.19 20.87 -33.07
N GLU A 109 15.56 19.68 -33.06
CA GLU A 109 15.04 19.08 -34.29
C GLU A 109 13.95 18.03 -34.02
N ALA A 110 12.83 18.18 -34.72
CA ALA A 110 11.85 17.13 -34.95
C ALA A 110 12.21 16.42 -36.26
N PRO A 111 11.93 15.11 -36.37
CA PRO A 111 11.50 14.57 -37.65
C PRO A 111 10.04 14.13 -37.56
N LYS A 112 9.27 14.78 -38.43
CA LYS A 112 7.93 14.41 -38.86
C LYS A 112 7.95 13.01 -39.54
N PRO A 113 6.87 12.23 -39.44
CA PRO A 113 6.76 10.90 -40.04
C PRO A 113 6.28 10.96 -41.49
N GLU A 114 6.73 10.03 -42.33
CA GLU A 114 6.13 9.65 -43.63
C GLU A 114 6.90 8.44 -44.23
N PRO A 115 6.34 7.66 -45.19
CA PRO A 115 4.99 7.12 -45.32
C PRO A 115 4.97 5.60 -45.56
N ALA A 116 3.75 5.06 -45.54
CA ALA A 116 3.36 3.70 -45.90
C ALA A 116 3.66 3.31 -47.36
N VAL A 117 4.12 2.06 -47.56
CA VAL A 117 4.03 1.21 -48.77
C VAL A 117 4.30 -0.23 -48.27
N LYS A 118 3.58 -1.34 -48.52
CA LYS A 118 2.49 -1.72 -49.42
C LYS A 118 1.78 -2.97 -48.88
N VAL A 119 0.51 -3.04 -49.20
CA VAL A 119 -0.34 -4.24 -49.27
C VAL A 119 0.24 -5.27 -50.27
N ALA A 120 0.19 -6.55 -49.91
CA ALA A 120 0.03 -7.70 -50.82
C ALA A 120 -0.56 -8.85 -49.97
N GLU A 121 -1.88 -8.99 -49.93
CA GLU A 121 -2.71 -9.82 -50.83
C GLU A 121 -2.34 -11.32 -50.81
N ALA A 122 -3.33 -12.11 -50.39
CA ALA A 122 -3.35 -13.57 -50.36
C ALA A 122 -3.20 -14.19 -51.77
N PRO A 123 -2.97 -15.52 -51.88
CA PRO A 123 -4.15 -16.35 -52.15
C PRO A 123 -4.15 -17.77 -51.56
N LYS A 124 -5.36 -18.17 -51.14
CA LYS A 124 -6.09 -19.42 -51.41
C LYS A 124 -5.47 -20.78 -51.03
N GLN A 125 -6.14 -21.38 -50.05
CA GLN A 125 -6.60 -22.78 -49.91
C GLN A 125 -6.51 -23.68 -51.17
N PRO A 126 -6.32 -25.00 -50.97
CA PRO A 126 -7.50 -25.85 -51.09
C PRO A 126 -7.66 -26.87 -49.94
N GLU A 127 -8.93 -27.10 -49.64
CA GLU A 127 -9.54 -28.15 -48.82
C GLU A 127 -9.81 -29.40 -49.71
N PRO A 128 -10.48 -30.47 -49.26
CA PRO A 128 -10.06 -31.53 -48.33
C PRO A 128 -10.14 -32.92 -49.00
N VAL A 129 -9.58 -33.98 -48.37
CA VAL A 129 -10.00 -35.36 -48.70
C VAL A 129 -10.23 -36.15 -47.42
N ALA A 130 -11.48 -36.59 -47.28
CA ALA A 130 -11.95 -37.55 -46.31
C ALA A 130 -11.62 -38.98 -46.76
N ALA A 131 -11.24 -39.86 -45.80
CA ALA A 131 -11.65 -41.26 -45.76
C ALA A 131 -11.19 -41.91 -44.43
N ALA A 132 -12.15 -42.50 -43.70
CA ALA A 132 -11.97 -43.35 -42.52
C ALA A 132 -11.89 -44.86 -42.95
N PRO A 133 -12.01 -45.86 -42.06
CA PRO A 133 -11.01 -46.37 -41.10
C PRO A 133 -10.77 -47.91 -41.14
N ALA A 134 -9.83 -48.39 -40.28
CA ALA A 134 -9.69 -49.75 -39.68
C ALA A 134 -8.93 -50.87 -40.46
N PRO A 135 -8.47 -51.99 -39.82
CA PRO A 135 -7.77 -52.15 -38.52
C PRO A 135 -6.64 -53.25 -38.52
N LYS A 136 -6.03 -53.45 -37.32
CA LYS A 136 -5.31 -54.65 -36.80
C LYS A 136 -3.92 -55.00 -37.35
N THR A 137 -2.92 -54.98 -36.45
CA THR A 137 -2.02 -56.13 -36.21
C THR A 137 -1.46 -56.04 -34.78
N GLU A 138 -1.90 -56.96 -33.91
CA GLU A 138 -1.24 -57.37 -32.66
C GLU A 138 0.14 -57.99 -32.97
N PRO A 139 1.10 -57.88 -32.04
CA PRO A 139 1.82 -59.10 -31.66
C PRO A 139 1.53 -59.45 -30.20
N GLN A 140 0.93 -60.62 -30.04
CA GLN A 140 0.80 -61.34 -28.78
C GLN A 140 2.16 -61.92 -28.34
N PRO A 141 2.25 -62.31 -27.05
CA PRO A 141 3.49 -62.49 -26.31
C PRO A 141 4.07 -63.88 -26.51
N GLU A 142 5.40 -63.95 -26.57
CA GLU A 142 6.12 -65.20 -26.60
C GLU A 142 6.24 -65.79 -25.19
N VAL A 143 5.87 -67.06 -25.12
CA VAL A 143 5.72 -67.87 -23.91
C VAL A 143 7.06 -68.46 -23.50
N ARG A 144 7.47 -68.15 -22.26
CA ARG A 144 8.00 -69.03 -21.18
C ARG A 144 8.90 -70.25 -21.55
N PRO A 145 9.91 -70.52 -20.71
CA PRO A 145 9.67 -71.50 -19.66
C PRO A 145 10.03 -70.99 -18.26
N GLU A 146 9.33 -71.55 -17.28
CA GLU A 146 9.37 -71.27 -15.84
C GLU A 146 10.02 -72.49 -15.16
N PRO A 147 9.96 -72.61 -13.83
CA PRO A 147 11.01 -72.30 -12.87
C PRO A 147 11.73 -73.56 -12.37
N GLN A 148 12.99 -73.43 -11.96
CA GLN A 148 13.57 -74.41 -11.03
C GLN A 148 13.28 -73.95 -9.60
N GLN A 149 12.38 -74.70 -8.96
CA GLN A 149 12.16 -74.71 -7.52
C GLN A 149 13.45 -75.19 -6.85
N GLU A 150 14.07 -74.32 -6.07
CA GLU A 150 14.97 -74.73 -4.99
C GLU A 150 14.25 -74.47 -3.67
N VAL A 151 13.70 -75.54 -3.12
CA VAL A 151 13.10 -75.56 -1.78
C VAL A 151 14.25 -75.67 -0.78
N ALA A 152 14.62 -74.55 -0.17
CA ALA A 152 15.52 -74.52 0.97
C ALA A 152 14.83 -73.85 2.17
N VAL A 153 14.32 -74.73 3.05
CA VAL A 153 14.22 -74.66 4.51
C VAL A 153 13.84 -73.32 5.16
N ALA A 154 12.69 -73.38 5.84
CA ALA A 154 12.22 -72.42 6.82
C ALA A 154 13.32 -72.00 7.82
N ALA A 155 13.65 -70.72 7.78
CA ALA A 155 14.08 -69.97 8.96
C ALA A 155 12.95 -69.01 9.30
N GLU A 156 12.41 -69.17 10.50
CA GLU A 156 11.38 -68.33 11.10
C GLU A 156 11.96 -66.91 11.30
N GLN A 157 11.79 -66.04 10.30
CA GLN A 157 12.06 -64.62 10.43
C GLN A 157 10.81 -63.92 10.97
N PRO A 158 10.94 -63.09 12.02
CA PRO A 158 9.81 -62.35 12.55
C PRO A 158 9.20 -61.46 11.46
N ALA A 159 7.87 -61.46 11.41
CA ALA A 159 7.04 -60.63 10.54
C ALA A 159 7.54 -59.17 10.50
N PRO A 160 7.40 -58.49 9.35
CA PRO A 160 8.05 -57.22 9.09
C PRO A 160 7.49 -56.20 10.07
N VAL A 161 8.37 -55.52 10.82
CA VAL A 161 8.03 -54.17 11.27
C VAL A 161 7.69 -53.41 9.99
N ALA A 162 6.41 -53.07 9.83
CA ALA A 162 5.95 -52.18 8.80
C ALA A 162 6.77 -50.90 8.97
N GLN A 163 7.85 -50.78 8.20
CA GLN A 163 8.49 -49.51 7.99
C GLN A 163 7.43 -48.68 7.29
N VAL A 164 6.73 -47.88 8.09
CA VAL A 164 5.94 -46.76 7.61
C VAL A 164 6.89 -46.03 6.68
N LYS A 165 6.67 -46.18 5.36
CA LYS A 165 7.31 -45.36 4.35
C LYS A 165 6.89 -43.94 4.73
N GLN A 166 7.72 -43.25 5.51
CA GLN A 166 7.54 -41.85 5.79
C GLN A 166 7.72 -41.16 4.45
N SER A 167 6.61 -40.90 3.78
CA SER A 167 6.53 -40.06 2.60
C SER A 167 7.23 -38.76 2.99
N ARG A 168 8.45 -38.54 2.51
CA ARG A 168 9.16 -37.29 2.74
C ARG A 168 8.28 -36.18 2.21
N GLU A 169 7.75 -35.36 3.11
CA GLU A 169 6.91 -34.22 2.73
C GLU A 169 7.72 -33.30 1.82
N THR A 170 7.15 -32.92 0.67
CA THR A 170 7.78 -31.94 -0.22
C THR A 170 7.89 -30.58 0.48
N PRO A 171 8.88 -29.73 0.17
CA PRO A 171 8.99 -28.39 0.75
C PRO A 171 7.71 -27.55 0.63
N GLN A 172 6.97 -27.70 -0.48
CA GLN A 172 5.70 -27.01 -0.72
C GLN A 172 4.59 -27.49 0.22
N ALA A 173 4.52 -28.81 0.48
CA ALA A 173 3.58 -29.37 1.44
C ALA A 173 3.88 -28.90 2.87
N ILE A 174 5.17 -28.82 3.23
CA ILE A 174 5.61 -28.29 4.53
C ILE A 174 5.24 -26.81 4.66
N ASP A 175 5.44 -26.01 3.61
CA ASP A 175 5.09 -24.58 3.59
C ASP A 175 3.58 -24.38 3.75
N LEU A 176 2.76 -25.14 3.02
CA LEU A 176 1.31 -25.04 3.11
C LEU A 176 0.76 -25.49 4.47
N ARG A 177 1.36 -26.52 5.08
CA ARG A 177 0.98 -26.92 6.45
C ARG A 177 1.38 -25.84 7.45
N THR A 178 2.59 -25.31 7.33
CA THR A 178 3.13 -24.28 8.22
C THR A 178 2.32 -22.98 8.12
N SER A 179 1.92 -22.56 6.93
CA SER A 179 1.11 -21.35 6.74
C SER A 179 -0.26 -21.43 7.43
N ARG A 180 -0.91 -22.60 7.39
CA ARG A 180 -2.17 -22.84 8.12
C ARG A 180 -1.99 -22.79 9.64
N GLU A 181 -0.86 -23.29 10.13
CA GLU A 181 -0.56 -23.22 11.56
C GLU A 181 -0.22 -21.80 12.00
N LEU A 182 0.52 -21.05 11.19
CA LEU A 182 0.75 -19.62 11.40
C LEU A 182 -0.57 -18.86 11.48
N GLN A 183 -1.52 -19.11 10.58
CA GLN A 183 -2.84 -18.48 10.64
C GLN A 183 -3.55 -18.71 11.98
N ARG A 184 -3.43 -19.92 12.56
CA ARG A 184 -4.03 -20.22 13.88
C ARG A 184 -3.34 -19.49 15.01
N LEU A 185 -2.01 -19.53 15.05
CA LEU A 185 -1.21 -18.87 16.09
C LEU A 185 -1.36 -17.35 16.05
N LEU A 186 -1.40 -16.77 14.86
CA LEU A 186 -1.60 -15.33 14.69
C LEU A 186 -3.03 -14.93 15.08
N ALA A 187 -4.05 -15.74 14.74
CA ALA A 187 -5.42 -15.51 15.16
C ALA A 187 -5.62 -15.62 16.69
N SER A 188 -4.79 -16.41 17.39
CA SER A 188 -4.79 -16.45 18.86
C SER A 188 -3.97 -15.31 19.50
N GLY A 189 -3.28 -14.49 18.70
CA GLY A 189 -2.39 -13.43 19.17
C GLY A 189 -1.00 -13.91 19.59
N ASP A 190 -0.69 -15.19 19.38
CA ASP A 190 0.59 -15.80 19.76
C ASP A 190 1.69 -15.51 18.71
N ASN A 191 1.96 -14.21 18.50
CA ASN A 191 2.95 -13.72 17.53
C ASN A 191 4.33 -14.35 17.73
N VAL A 192 4.75 -14.56 18.99
CA VAL A 192 6.06 -15.17 19.34
C VAL A 192 6.13 -16.63 18.90
N ALA A 193 5.07 -17.41 19.12
CA ALA A 193 5.03 -18.81 18.71
C ALA A 193 4.98 -18.93 17.19
N ALA A 194 4.20 -18.07 16.52
CA ALA A 194 4.13 -17.99 15.07
C ALA A 194 5.50 -17.68 14.47
N GLU A 195 6.19 -16.68 15.01
CA GLU A 195 7.51 -16.31 14.53
C GLU A 195 8.55 -17.41 14.75
N ASN A 196 8.58 -18.03 15.92
CA ASN A 196 9.47 -19.16 16.18
C ASN A 196 9.22 -20.33 15.23
N LEU A 197 7.95 -20.57 14.86
CA LEU A 197 7.58 -21.57 13.85
C LEU A 197 8.12 -21.17 12.47
N LEU A 198 7.97 -19.90 12.08
CA LEU A 198 8.47 -19.40 10.81
C LEU A 198 10.00 -19.49 10.73
N THR A 199 10.72 -19.10 11.79
CA THR A 199 12.17 -19.23 11.88
C THR A 199 12.62 -20.65 11.58
N ARG A 200 12.06 -21.65 12.28
CA ARG A 200 12.42 -23.07 12.10
C ARG A 200 12.17 -23.56 10.67
N VAL A 201 11.03 -23.23 10.04
CA VAL A 201 10.79 -23.69 8.67
C VAL A 201 11.77 -23.03 7.69
N THR A 202 12.12 -21.76 7.93
CA THR A 202 13.02 -21.01 7.05
C THR A 202 14.49 -21.38 7.14
N GLU A 203 14.90 -22.15 8.16
CA GLU A 203 16.24 -22.76 8.23
C GLU A 203 16.46 -23.80 7.13
N SER A 204 15.39 -24.41 6.61
CA SER A 204 15.47 -25.53 5.67
C SER A 204 14.90 -25.22 4.27
N GLN A 205 14.04 -24.21 4.15
CA GLN A 205 13.37 -23.88 2.88
C GLN A 205 12.92 -22.40 2.81
N PRO A 206 12.68 -21.84 1.61
CA PRO A 206 12.27 -20.45 1.46
C PRO A 206 10.90 -20.11 2.09
N ALA A 207 9.95 -21.05 2.04
CA ALA A 207 8.59 -20.96 2.63
C ALA A 207 7.79 -19.68 2.26
N PRO A 208 7.56 -19.39 0.97
CA PRO A 208 6.90 -18.16 0.54
C PRO A 208 5.47 -18.01 1.09
N ASN A 209 4.67 -19.07 1.16
CA ASN A 209 3.30 -18.96 1.68
C ASN A 209 3.29 -18.63 3.17
N SER A 210 4.17 -19.26 3.95
CA SER A 210 4.31 -19.00 5.39
C SER A 210 4.78 -17.57 5.66
N ARG A 211 5.75 -17.08 4.89
CA ARG A 211 6.21 -15.68 4.96
C ARG A 211 5.09 -14.69 4.61
N GLU A 212 4.26 -15.01 3.61
CA GLU A 212 3.15 -14.15 3.22
C GLU A 212 2.14 -13.99 4.36
N ILE A 213 1.74 -15.09 5.01
CA ILE A 213 0.81 -15.06 6.15
C ILE A 213 1.35 -14.19 7.27
N PHE A 214 2.60 -14.43 7.68
CA PHE A 214 3.20 -13.69 8.77
C PHE A 214 3.37 -12.21 8.44
N ALA A 215 3.93 -11.88 7.27
CA ALA A 215 4.17 -10.50 6.89
C ALA A 215 2.88 -9.69 6.71
N ARG A 216 1.81 -10.32 6.19
CA ARG A 216 0.48 -9.70 6.11
C ARG A 216 -0.04 -9.33 7.49
N GLU A 217 0.09 -10.24 8.45
CA GLU A 217 -0.35 -9.98 9.82
C GLU A 217 0.48 -8.87 10.48
N MET A 218 1.80 -8.85 10.29
CA MET A 218 2.63 -7.77 10.80
C MET A 218 2.22 -6.41 10.25
N LEU A 219 1.80 -6.31 8.98
CA LEU A 219 1.27 -5.06 8.42
C LEU A 219 -0.08 -4.67 9.02
N VAL A 220 -0.99 -5.63 9.25
CA VAL A 220 -2.26 -5.35 9.96
C VAL A 220 -2.00 -4.78 11.36
N GLN A 221 -0.95 -5.23 12.02
CA GLN A 221 -0.53 -4.73 13.34
C GLN A 221 0.35 -3.45 13.26
N GLY A 222 0.55 -2.87 12.08
CA GLY A 222 1.39 -1.67 11.88
C GLY A 222 2.89 -1.89 12.09
N MET A 223 3.33 -3.14 12.13
CA MET A 223 4.73 -3.55 12.32
C MET A 223 5.45 -3.74 10.97
N ALA A 224 5.47 -2.70 10.15
CA ALA A 224 6.09 -2.73 8.82
C ALA A 224 7.57 -3.16 8.82
N GLY A 225 8.33 -2.72 9.83
CA GLY A 225 9.73 -3.15 10.01
C GLY A 225 9.85 -4.65 10.17
N ARG A 226 8.99 -5.25 11.01
CA ARG A 226 9.00 -6.70 11.23
C ARG A 226 8.57 -7.46 9.97
N ALA A 227 7.58 -6.95 9.23
CA ALA A 227 7.19 -7.53 7.95
C ALA A 227 8.37 -7.58 6.96
N LEU A 228 9.17 -6.50 6.87
CA LEU A 228 10.29 -6.42 5.93
C LEU A 228 11.40 -7.44 6.23
N GLU A 229 11.65 -7.79 7.50
CA GLU A 229 12.62 -8.82 7.87
C GLU A 229 12.27 -10.18 7.25
N TRP A 230 10.98 -10.46 7.09
CA TRP A 230 10.48 -11.71 6.52
C TRP A 230 10.27 -11.66 5.00
N LEU A 231 10.49 -10.50 4.37
CA LEU A 231 10.28 -10.25 2.94
C LEU A 231 11.58 -9.88 2.21
N PRO A 232 12.60 -10.77 2.17
CA PRO A 232 13.86 -10.47 1.52
C PRO A 232 13.68 -10.26 0.01
N GLN A 233 14.49 -9.37 -0.56
CA GLN A 233 14.35 -8.96 -1.97
C GLN A 233 14.43 -10.15 -2.94
N SER A 234 15.29 -11.13 -2.65
CA SER A 234 15.45 -12.35 -3.45
C SER A 234 14.15 -13.11 -3.66
N LEU A 235 13.37 -13.33 -2.59
CA LEU A 235 12.06 -13.98 -2.69
C LEU A 235 11.01 -13.08 -3.35
N THR A 236 11.02 -11.77 -3.07
CA THR A 236 10.03 -10.86 -3.67
C THR A 236 10.19 -10.72 -5.18
N ASN A 237 11.39 -10.95 -5.72
CA ASN A 237 11.60 -10.97 -7.17
C ASN A 237 10.84 -12.11 -7.86
N GLU A 238 10.66 -13.24 -7.17
CA GLU A 238 9.99 -14.43 -7.69
C GLU A 238 8.48 -14.44 -7.39
N HIS A 239 8.08 -13.96 -6.21
CA HIS A 239 6.70 -14.05 -5.72
C HIS A 239 5.99 -12.69 -5.69
N ALA A 240 5.00 -12.51 -6.58
CA ALA A 240 4.25 -11.25 -6.69
C ALA A 240 3.52 -10.86 -5.39
N GLY A 241 2.95 -11.84 -4.66
CA GLY A 241 2.30 -11.60 -3.36
C GLY A 241 3.27 -11.05 -2.31
N LEU A 242 4.45 -11.63 -2.18
CA LEU A 242 5.49 -11.13 -1.28
C LEU A 242 6.01 -9.74 -1.69
N ARG A 243 6.14 -9.49 -3.00
CA ARG A 243 6.51 -8.18 -3.53
C ARG A 243 5.47 -7.11 -3.20
N LEU A 244 4.19 -7.45 -3.30
CA LEU A 244 3.09 -6.58 -2.90
C LEU A 244 3.17 -6.22 -1.41
N LEU A 245 3.35 -7.21 -0.54
CA LEU A 245 3.51 -6.97 0.90
C LEU A 245 4.75 -6.13 1.21
N ARG A 246 5.86 -6.36 0.51
CA ARG A 246 7.10 -5.57 0.69
C ARG A 246 6.88 -4.11 0.33
N ALA A 247 6.23 -3.84 -0.79
CA ALA A 247 5.90 -2.47 -1.18
C ALA A 247 4.99 -1.76 -0.17
N ARG A 248 4.00 -2.47 0.38
CA ARG A 248 3.14 -1.93 1.45
C ARG A 248 3.92 -1.63 2.72
N ALA A 249 4.80 -2.53 3.13
CA ALA A 249 5.66 -2.31 4.28
C ALA A 249 6.61 -1.11 4.08
N LEU A 250 7.17 -0.96 2.87
CA LEU A 250 7.99 0.21 2.51
C LEU A 250 7.17 1.51 2.55
N LEU A 251 5.94 1.50 2.05
CA LEU A 251 5.04 2.64 2.11
C LEU A 251 4.75 3.07 3.56
N GLU A 252 4.45 2.11 4.45
CA GLU A 252 4.21 2.40 5.87
C GLU A 252 5.44 2.99 6.57
N GLN A 253 6.66 2.68 6.09
CA GLN A 253 7.89 3.32 6.55
C GLN A 253 8.17 4.68 5.91
N GLY A 254 7.29 5.18 5.04
CA GLY A 254 7.46 6.44 4.31
C GLY A 254 8.36 6.33 3.07
N ASN A 255 8.79 5.13 2.68
CA ASN A 255 9.67 4.89 1.54
C ASN A 255 8.89 4.73 0.24
N LEU A 256 8.14 5.77 -0.16
CA LEU A 256 7.24 5.74 -1.32
C LEU A 256 7.95 5.36 -2.62
N ASP A 257 9.07 5.99 -2.96
CA ASP A 257 9.79 5.74 -4.22
C ASP A 257 10.30 4.29 -4.29
N THR A 258 10.78 3.76 -3.17
CA THR A 258 11.23 2.36 -3.10
C THR A 258 10.05 1.39 -3.19
N ALA A 259 8.89 1.73 -2.63
CA ALA A 259 7.68 0.94 -2.77
C ALA A 259 7.19 0.88 -4.23
N VAL A 260 7.20 2.02 -4.93
CA VAL A 260 6.89 2.11 -6.37
C VAL A 260 7.85 1.26 -7.18
N ALA A 261 9.17 1.47 -7.03
CA ALA A 261 10.20 0.71 -7.74
C ALA A 261 10.09 -0.79 -7.47
N THR A 262 9.76 -1.18 -6.24
CA THR A 262 9.52 -2.58 -5.86
C THR A 262 8.39 -3.18 -6.69
N LEU A 263 7.26 -2.49 -6.87
CA LEU A 263 6.14 -3.00 -7.66
C LEU A 263 6.37 -2.91 -9.18
N GLN A 264 7.06 -1.89 -9.67
CA GLN A 264 7.38 -1.77 -11.10
C GLN A 264 8.35 -2.84 -11.59
N SER A 265 9.22 -3.36 -10.71
CA SER A 265 10.27 -4.33 -11.07
C SER A 265 9.77 -5.53 -11.87
N ARG A 266 8.53 -6.00 -11.60
CA ARG A 266 7.90 -7.08 -12.34
C ARG A 266 6.38 -7.10 -12.16
N VAL A 267 5.64 -6.39 -13.01
CA VAL A 267 4.17 -6.37 -12.92
C VAL A 267 3.58 -7.69 -13.45
N PRO A 268 2.75 -8.41 -12.68
CA PRO A 268 2.05 -9.61 -13.16
C PRO A 268 0.96 -9.26 -14.18
N PRO A 269 0.47 -10.23 -14.98
CA PRO A 269 -0.72 -10.06 -15.81
C PRO A 269 -1.90 -9.52 -15.00
N VAL A 270 -2.75 -8.67 -15.60
CA VAL A 270 -3.88 -8.02 -14.90
C VAL A 270 -4.79 -9.06 -14.21
N ALA A 271 -5.08 -10.16 -14.91
CA ALA A 271 -5.97 -11.24 -14.44
C ALA A 271 -5.48 -11.89 -13.13
N ASP A 272 -4.16 -11.98 -12.94
CA ASP A 272 -3.54 -12.62 -11.78
C ASP A 272 -3.19 -11.62 -10.65
N GLY A 273 -3.34 -10.32 -10.92
CA GLY A 273 -2.70 -9.26 -10.14
C GLY A 273 -3.53 -8.00 -9.98
N ILE A 274 -4.85 -8.09 -9.87
CA ILE A 274 -5.73 -6.93 -9.72
C ILE A 274 -5.32 -6.05 -8.54
N GLU A 275 -5.20 -6.62 -7.34
CA GLU A 275 -4.82 -5.89 -6.13
C GLU A 275 -3.40 -5.30 -6.25
N TYR A 276 -2.50 -6.03 -6.90
CA TYR A 276 -1.14 -5.58 -7.17
C TYR A 276 -1.14 -4.31 -8.02
N ARG A 277 -1.88 -4.34 -9.13
CA ARG A 277 -1.96 -3.22 -10.08
C ARG A 277 -2.69 -2.02 -9.51
N VAL A 278 -3.77 -2.24 -8.77
CA VAL A 278 -4.46 -1.20 -7.99
C VAL A 278 -3.48 -0.51 -7.04
N THR A 279 -2.68 -1.30 -6.30
CA THR A 279 -1.69 -0.76 -5.37
C THR A 279 -0.64 0.05 -6.12
N LEU A 280 -0.08 -0.49 -7.20
CA LEU A 280 0.90 0.22 -8.03
C LEU A 280 0.35 1.54 -8.60
N ALA A 281 -0.84 1.52 -9.20
CA ALA A 281 -1.47 2.72 -9.74
C ALA A 281 -1.69 3.80 -8.66
N THR A 282 -2.12 3.38 -7.47
CA THR A 282 -2.32 4.28 -6.32
C THR A 282 -1.00 4.85 -5.80
N LEU A 283 0.06 4.04 -5.72
CA LEU A 283 1.38 4.50 -5.29
C LEU A 283 1.99 5.50 -6.28
N LEU A 284 1.88 5.24 -7.58
CA LEU A 284 2.32 6.17 -8.63
C LEU A 284 1.59 7.51 -8.52
N GLN A 285 0.29 7.47 -8.24
CA GLN A 285 -0.50 8.67 -7.97
C GLN A 285 0.01 9.48 -6.79
N GLN A 286 0.41 8.81 -5.70
CA GLN A 286 1.00 9.46 -4.53
C GLN A 286 2.38 10.02 -4.82
N ALA A 287 3.16 9.35 -5.68
CA ALA A 287 4.48 9.78 -6.11
C ALA A 287 4.44 10.95 -7.11
N GLY A 288 3.25 11.29 -7.64
CA GLY A 288 3.10 12.33 -8.65
C GLY A 288 3.31 11.83 -10.09
N GLU A 289 3.51 10.53 -10.28
CA GLU A 289 3.67 9.82 -11.55
C GLU A 289 2.30 9.63 -12.23
N ALA A 290 1.64 10.74 -12.56
CA ALA A 290 0.24 10.77 -12.99
C ALA A 290 -0.02 10.01 -14.30
N GLU A 291 0.91 10.07 -15.26
CA GLU A 291 0.78 9.41 -16.55
C GLU A 291 0.89 7.89 -16.43
N GLU A 292 1.90 7.39 -15.70
CA GLU A 292 2.03 5.95 -15.43
C GLU A 292 0.85 5.40 -14.63
N SER A 293 0.39 6.15 -13.61
CA SER A 293 -0.81 5.78 -12.85
C SER A 293 -2.03 5.63 -13.76
N ALA A 294 -2.28 6.61 -14.65
CA ALA A 294 -3.38 6.55 -15.61
C ALA A 294 -3.27 5.34 -16.56
N GLY A 295 -2.06 4.96 -16.96
CA GLY A 295 -1.81 3.75 -17.74
C GLY A 295 -2.30 2.49 -17.03
N HIS A 296 -1.92 2.29 -15.77
CA HIS A 296 -2.33 1.11 -15.01
C HIS A 296 -3.82 1.09 -14.66
N TRP A 297 -4.45 2.24 -14.41
CA TRP A 297 -5.90 2.31 -14.27
C TRP A 297 -6.62 1.94 -15.57
N SER A 298 -6.10 2.37 -16.70
CA SER A 298 -6.65 2.03 -18.02
C SER A 298 -6.54 0.53 -18.30
N GLU A 299 -5.42 -0.11 -17.94
CA GLU A 299 -5.26 -1.57 -18.04
C GLU A 299 -6.26 -2.34 -17.16
N LEU A 300 -6.56 -1.84 -15.96
CA LEU A 300 -7.60 -2.42 -15.10
C LEU A 300 -8.98 -2.30 -15.76
N ILE A 301 -9.34 -1.12 -16.23
CA ILE A 301 -10.62 -0.87 -16.91
C ILE A 301 -10.76 -1.71 -18.18
N ALA A 302 -9.69 -1.89 -18.94
CA ALA A 302 -9.70 -2.75 -20.12
C ALA A 302 -9.96 -4.23 -19.77
N TYR A 303 -9.63 -4.65 -18.55
CA TYR A 303 -9.92 -5.99 -18.04
C TYR A 303 -11.36 -6.12 -17.51
N ASP A 304 -11.84 -5.13 -16.75
CA ASP A 304 -13.22 -5.06 -16.26
C ASP A 304 -13.66 -3.60 -16.12
N ASP A 305 -14.50 -3.12 -17.03
CA ASP A 305 -14.94 -1.73 -17.10
C ASP A 305 -16.14 -1.41 -16.18
N SER A 306 -16.68 -2.42 -15.49
CA SER A 306 -17.85 -2.25 -14.62
C SER A 306 -17.53 -1.62 -13.27
N ARG A 307 -16.24 -1.48 -12.94
CA ARG A 307 -15.76 -1.05 -11.62
C ARG A 307 -15.64 0.47 -11.54
N GLY A 308 -16.68 1.14 -11.03
CA GLY A 308 -16.70 2.61 -10.87
C GLY A 308 -15.51 3.18 -10.08
N ALA A 309 -14.97 2.41 -9.12
CA ALA A 309 -13.76 2.79 -8.37
C ALA A 309 -12.54 2.94 -9.28
N TRP A 310 -12.35 2.10 -10.30
CA TRP A 310 -11.21 2.21 -11.20
C TRP A 310 -11.31 3.43 -12.11
N TRP A 311 -12.52 3.74 -12.58
CA TRP A 311 -12.80 4.98 -13.31
C TRP A 311 -12.49 6.22 -12.46
N LEU A 312 -12.82 6.19 -11.16
CA LEU A 312 -12.45 7.26 -10.23
C LEU A 312 -10.93 7.39 -10.09
N GLY A 313 -10.21 6.28 -9.95
CA GLY A 313 -8.74 6.25 -9.91
C GLY A 313 -8.13 6.87 -11.16
N LEU A 314 -8.63 6.48 -12.34
CA LEU A 314 -8.22 7.05 -13.64
C LEU A 314 -8.50 8.55 -13.71
N ALA A 315 -9.69 8.99 -13.30
CA ALA A 315 -10.09 10.39 -13.35
C ALA A 315 -9.16 11.28 -12.53
N ILE A 316 -8.83 10.85 -11.30
CA ILE A 316 -7.91 11.56 -10.42
C ILE A 316 -6.50 11.61 -11.05
N ALA A 317 -6.00 10.51 -11.62
CA ALA A 317 -4.69 10.46 -12.25
C ALA A 317 -4.61 11.44 -13.44
N LEU A 318 -5.59 11.39 -14.33
CA LEU A 318 -5.70 12.28 -15.50
C LEU A 318 -5.80 13.75 -15.09
N GLU A 319 -6.60 14.05 -14.07
CA GLU A 319 -6.75 15.40 -13.54
C GLU A 319 -5.43 15.93 -12.98
N THR A 320 -4.72 15.14 -12.17
CA THR A 320 -3.41 15.53 -11.62
C THR A 320 -2.35 15.67 -12.71
N GLY A 321 -2.47 14.93 -13.81
CA GLY A 321 -1.62 15.07 -15.00
C GLY A 321 -2.04 16.16 -15.97
N GLY A 322 -3.03 17.01 -15.63
CA GLY A 322 -3.49 18.12 -16.46
C GLY A 322 -4.32 17.73 -17.69
N ARG A 323 -4.72 16.46 -17.82
CA ARG A 323 -5.54 15.94 -18.94
C ARG A 323 -7.03 16.16 -18.66
N THR A 324 -7.44 17.41 -18.44
CA THR A 324 -8.78 17.79 -17.92
C THR A 324 -9.95 17.19 -18.72
N ARG A 325 -9.90 17.22 -20.06
CA ARG A 325 -10.99 16.68 -20.89
C ARG A 325 -11.20 15.17 -20.68
N SER A 326 -10.11 14.41 -20.58
CA SER A 326 -10.17 12.98 -20.32
C SER A 326 -10.59 12.70 -18.87
N ALA A 327 -10.16 13.52 -17.92
CA ALA A 327 -10.60 13.42 -16.53
C ALA A 327 -12.12 13.60 -16.38
N VAL A 328 -12.71 14.57 -17.09
CA VAL A 328 -14.18 14.78 -17.12
C VAL A 328 -14.92 13.53 -17.57
N GLN A 329 -14.44 12.87 -18.64
CA GLN A 329 -15.05 11.63 -19.13
C GLN A 329 -14.95 10.50 -18.09
N ALA A 330 -13.79 10.33 -17.46
CA ALA A 330 -13.57 9.30 -16.45
C ALA A 330 -14.41 9.55 -15.18
N TYR A 331 -14.52 10.80 -14.70
CA TYR A 331 -15.40 11.15 -13.57
C TYR A 331 -16.87 10.88 -13.89
N ALA A 332 -17.31 11.17 -15.12
CA ALA A 332 -18.68 10.87 -15.55
C ALA A 332 -18.96 9.37 -15.50
N GLN A 333 -18.05 8.52 -15.98
CA GLN A 333 -18.19 7.06 -15.89
C GLN A 333 -18.17 6.57 -14.44
N ALA A 334 -17.28 7.11 -13.61
CA ALA A 334 -17.22 6.75 -12.20
C ALA A 334 -18.56 7.06 -11.48
N ALA A 335 -19.21 8.18 -11.81
CA ALA A 335 -20.46 8.60 -11.18
C ALA A 335 -21.70 7.82 -11.62
N THR A 336 -21.68 7.16 -12.79
CA THR A 336 -22.80 6.36 -13.31
C THR A 336 -22.73 4.90 -12.86
N LEU A 337 -21.52 4.37 -12.64
CA LEU A 337 -21.30 2.98 -12.29
C LEU A 337 -21.59 2.68 -10.81
N PRO A 338 -22.14 1.50 -10.51
CA PRO A 338 -22.33 1.06 -9.13
C PRO A 338 -21.00 0.71 -8.45
N GLY A 339 -21.01 0.56 -7.13
CA GLY A 339 -19.87 0.07 -6.34
C GLY A 339 -19.01 1.15 -5.70
N LEU A 340 -19.24 2.43 -6.01
CA LEU A 340 -18.72 3.53 -5.20
C LEU A 340 -19.55 3.69 -3.92
N SER A 341 -18.89 4.03 -2.80
CA SER A 341 -19.61 4.52 -1.63
C SER A 341 -20.34 5.83 -1.98
N PRO A 342 -21.45 6.17 -1.28
CA PRO A 342 -22.15 7.43 -1.53
C PRO A 342 -21.23 8.66 -1.50
N SER A 343 -20.30 8.71 -0.54
CA SER A 343 -19.30 9.78 -0.42
C SER A 343 -18.36 9.89 -1.63
N LEU A 344 -17.91 8.76 -2.19
CA LEU A 344 -17.04 8.75 -3.36
C LEU A 344 -17.82 9.13 -4.64
N ALA A 345 -19.07 8.68 -4.75
CA ALA A 345 -19.95 9.07 -5.86
C ALA A 345 -20.32 10.56 -5.81
N ASP A 346 -20.54 11.12 -4.62
CA ASP A 346 -20.73 12.57 -4.43
C ASP A 346 -19.47 13.34 -4.80
N TYR A 347 -18.30 12.89 -4.33
CA TYR A 347 -17.01 13.49 -4.69
C TYR A 347 -16.79 13.51 -6.21
N ALA A 348 -17.02 12.39 -6.89
CA ALA A 348 -16.87 12.29 -8.35
C ALA A 348 -17.78 13.29 -9.09
N ARG A 349 -19.05 13.41 -8.68
CA ARG A 349 -20.01 14.37 -9.25
C ARG A 349 -19.60 15.82 -8.99
N GLN A 350 -19.10 16.13 -7.79
CA GLN A 350 -18.62 17.47 -7.46
C GLN A 350 -17.40 17.86 -8.32
N ARG A 351 -16.42 16.96 -8.46
CA ARG A 351 -15.26 17.19 -9.34
C ARG A 351 -15.67 17.35 -10.80
N LEU A 352 -16.58 16.51 -11.28
CA LEU A 352 -17.12 16.60 -12.64
C LEU A 352 -17.69 17.99 -12.93
N ASN A 353 -18.60 18.48 -12.06
CA ASN A 353 -19.23 19.79 -12.22
C ASN A 353 -18.20 20.93 -12.15
N ALA A 354 -17.23 20.85 -11.25
CA ALA A 354 -16.19 21.86 -11.10
C ALA A 354 -15.29 21.95 -12.36
N LEU A 355 -14.92 20.81 -12.94
CA LEU A 355 -14.08 20.77 -14.14
C LEU A 355 -14.83 21.24 -15.40
N GLN A 356 -16.12 20.96 -15.51
CA GLN A 356 -16.96 21.45 -16.61
C GLN A 356 -17.23 22.95 -16.55
N ALA A 357 -17.32 23.53 -15.35
CA ALA A 357 -17.51 24.97 -15.18
C ALA A 357 -16.24 25.79 -15.45
N GLY A 358 -15.06 25.17 -15.36
CA GLY A 358 -13.76 25.81 -15.57
C GLY A 358 -13.12 25.55 -16.95
N SER A 359 -13.74 24.71 -17.78
CA SER A 359 -13.32 24.40 -19.16
C SER A 359 -14.09 25.22 -20.18
#